data_AF-A0A2G6NUF5-F1
#
_entry.id   AF-A0A2G6NUF5-F1
#
_cell.length_a   1.000
_cell.length_b   1.000
_cell.length_c   1.000
_cell.angle_alpha   90.00
_cell.angle_beta   90.00
_cell.angle_gamma   90.00
#
_symmetry.space_group_name_H-M   'P 1'
#
loop_
_entity.id
_entity.type
_entity.pdbx_description
1 polymer ?
#
loop_
_entity_poly.entity_id
_entity_poly.type
_entity_poly.pdbx_seq_one_letter_code
_entity_poly.pdbx_strand_id
1 'polypeptide(L)'
;MVYGGGGVTPDIEIEQDLMGEFEIAVERDGALFSFAVDYVNDHAGTSENFQVTDAVYGRFKTFLRERENFEKYLEDYDLAWSDSLVSANRDFLERGIRREVARRVAGPVAAYQVAIEADVQLHEALLLFEKYPTLDLLLEAASQWNEEQMKLLAAEAKGEEIQEAGASN
;
A
#
# COMPACT_ATOMS: atom_id res chain seq x y z
N MET A 1 11.08 -14.17 20.84
CA MET A 1 10.17 -13.87 19.72
C MET A 1 8.79 -14.36 20.07
N VAL A 2 7.76 -13.52 19.95
CA VAL A 2 6.36 -13.95 20.08
C VAL A 2 5.87 -14.38 18.71
N TYR A 3 5.80 -15.69 18.48
CA TYR A 3 5.07 -16.28 17.36
C TYR A 3 3.58 -16.02 17.60
N GLY A 4 3.04 -15.02 16.90
CA GLY A 4 1.63 -14.69 16.97
C GLY A 4 0.75 -15.80 16.38
N GLY A 5 0.02 -16.49 17.27
CA GLY A 5 -1.35 -16.97 17.06
C GLY A 5 -1.71 -17.66 15.74
N GLY A 6 -1.20 -18.87 15.50
CA GLY A 6 -1.90 -19.88 14.68
C GLY A 6 -2.32 -19.47 13.26
N GLY A 7 -1.58 -18.57 12.61
CA GLY A 7 -1.72 -18.31 11.18
C GLY A 7 -1.17 -19.47 10.35
N VAL A 8 -1.80 -19.77 9.22
CA VAL A 8 -1.22 -20.69 8.24
C VAL A 8 -0.04 -19.96 7.61
N THR A 9 1.19 -20.45 7.83
CA THR A 9 2.38 -19.96 7.14
C THR A 9 2.17 -20.11 5.63
N PRO A 10 2.32 -19.04 4.83
CA PRO A 10 2.18 -19.15 3.38
C PRO A 10 3.35 -19.92 2.77
N ASP A 11 3.11 -20.65 1.68
CA ASP A 11 4.18 -21.38 0.97
C ASP A 11 5.08 -20.45 0.14
N ILE A 12 4.59 -19.27 -0.22
CA ILE A 12 5.35 -18.22 -0.90
C ILE A 12 5.11 -16.93 -0.13
N GLU A 13 6.20 -16.35 0.37
CA GLU A 13 6.18 -15.06 1.07
C GLU A 13 6.47 -13.93 0.08
N ILE A 14 5.54 -12.99 -0.03
CA ILE A 14 5.68 -11.76 -0.81
C ILE A 14 5.66 -10.59 0.17
N GLU A 15 6.74 -9.84 0.19
CA GLU A 15 6.87 -8.63 1.00
C GLU A 15 5.83 -7.59 0.55
N GLN A 16 5.09 -7.04 1.50
CA GLN A 16 4.11 -5.99 1.23
C GLN A 16 4.77 -4.63 1.41
N ASP A 17 4.52 -3.72 0.46
CA ASP A 17 4.81 -2.32 0.67
C ASP A 17 3.88 -1.78 1.76
N LEU A 18 4.48 -1.30 2.85
CA LEU A 18 3.76 -0.60 3.90
C LEU A 18 3.50 0.85 3.46
N MET A 19 2.36 1.38 3.89
CA MET A 19 2.06 2.80 3.68
C MET A 19 3.12 3.69 4.32
N GLY A 20 3.54 4.71 3.59
CA GLY A 20 4.42 5.74 4.13
C GLY A 20 3.71 6.56 5.21
N GLU A 21 4.48 7.18 6.11
CA GLU A 21 3.95 7.98 7.22
C GLU A 21 3.02 9.12 6.74
N PHE A 22 3.36 9.78 5.64
CA PHE A 22 2.52 10.79 5.00
C PHE A 22 1.18 10.20 4.53
N GLU A 23 1.21 9.04 3.91
CA GLU A 23 0.01 8.36 3.41
C GLU A 23 -0.91 7.97 4.57
N ILE A 24 -0.34 7.46 5.67
CA ILE A 24 -1.07 7.15 6.89
C ILE A 24 -1.70 8.42 7.48
N ALA A 25 -0.97 9.54 7.54
CA ALA A 25 -1.52 10.81 7.99
C ALA A 25 -2.73 11.25 7.15
N VAL A 26 -2.67 11.11 5.83
CA VAL A 26 -3.78 11.44 4.90
C VAL A 26 -5.00 10.53 5.12
N GLU A 27 -4.80 9.23 5.33
CA GLU A 27 -5.90 8.30 5.61
C GLU A 27 -6.53 8.57 6.98
N ARG A 28 -5.72 8.78 8.02
CA ARG A 28 -6.20 9.04 9.38
C ARG A 28 -7.00 10.34 9.48
N ASP A 29 -6.61 11.35 8.73
CA ASP A 29 -7.35 12.61 8.63
C ASP A 29 -8.70 12.45 7.89
N GLY A 30 -8.83 11.46 6.99
CA GLY A 30 -10.01 11.27 6.16
C GLY A 30 -10.15 12.32 5.04
N ALA A 31 -9.03 12.91 4.61
CA ALA A 31 -9.00 13.96 3.60
C ALA A 31 -9.60 13.50 2.26
N LEU A 32 -9.23 12.29 1.80
CA LEU A 32 -9.65 11.75 0.51
C LEU A 32 -11.18 11.58 0.44
N PHE A 33 -11.78 11.04 1.51
CA PHE A 33 -13.23 10.88 1.63
C PHE A 33 -13.93 12.24 1.61
N SER A 34 -13.46 13.17 2.45
CA SER A 34 -14.05 14.51 2.57
C SER A 34 -14.01 15.25 1.22
N PHE A 35 -12.85 15.23 0.56
CA PHE A 35 -12.69 15.84 -0.76
C PHE A 35 -13.61 15.22 -1.80
N ALA A 36 -13.73 13.89 -1.84
CA ALA A 36 -14.58 13.21 -2.80
C ALA A 36 -16.07 13.56 -2.61
N VAL A 37 -16.52 13.72 -1.35
CA VAL A 37 -17.89 14.17 -1.05
C VAL A 37 -18.12 15.56 -1.62
N ASP A 38 -17.25 16.52 -1.32
CA ASP A 38 -17.37 17.90 -1.79
C ASP A 38 -17.29 17.97 -3.31
N TYR A 39 -16.30 17.29 -3.90
CA TYR A 39 -16.08 17.27 -5.35
C TYR A 39 -17.30 16.77 -6.12
N VAL A 40 -17.89 15.63 -5.71
CA VAL A 40 -19.05 15.05 -6.40
C VAL A 40 -20.30 15.90 -6.22
N ASN A 41 -20.47 16.57 -5.08
CA ASN A 41 -21.60 17.48 -4.87
C ASN A 41 -21.50 18.71 -5.79
N ASP A 42 -20.30 19.25 -6.01
CA ASP A 42 -20.05 20.41 -6.89
C ASP A 42 -20.00 20.03 -8.38
N HIS A 43 -19.77 18.76 -8.71
CA HIS A 43 -19.65 18.26 -10.08
C HIS A 43 -20.68 17.15 -10.34
N ALA A 44 -21.95 17.55 -10.36
CA ALA A 44 -23.06 16.64 -10.67
C ALA A 44 -22.81 15.89 -11.98
N GLY A 45 -23.06 14.58 -11.99
CA GLY A 45 -22.80 13.73 -13.16
C GLY A 45 -21.36 13.22 -13.28
N THR A 46 -20.54 13.34 -12.23
CA THR A 46 -19.25 12.66 -12.16
C THR A 46 -19.43 11.16 -12.44
N SER A 47 -18.64 10.64 -13.38
CA SER A 47 -18.71 9.26 -13.87
C SER A 47 -17.98 8.29 -12.93
N GLU A 48 -18.36 7.00 -12.98
CA GLU A 48 -17.61 5.92 -12.33
C GLU A 48 -16.19 5.77 -12.90
N ASN A 49 -15.99 6.17 -14.16
CA ASN A 49 -14.68 6.14 -14.84
C ASN A 49 -13.85 7.42 -14.60
N PHE A 50 -14.13 8.13 -13.51
CA PHE A 50 -13.45 9.36 -13.13
C PHE A 50 -11.92 9.19 -13.10
N GLN A 51 -11.22 10.18 -13.66
CA GLN A 51 -9.76 10.25 -13.66
C GLN A 51 -9.29 11.53 -12.99
N VAL A 52 -8.23 11.43 -12.21
CA VAL A 52 -7.62 12.60 -11.56
C VAL A 52 -6.80 13.34 -12.61
N THR A 53 -7.26 14.54 -12.96
CA THR A 53 -6.48 15.46 -13.80
C THR A 53 -5.54 16.30 -12.94
N ASP A 54 -4.54 16.93 -13.55
CA ASP A 54 -3.67 17.90 -12.85
C ASP A 54 -4.47 18.99 -12.12
N ALA A 55 -5.61 19.41 -12.68
CA ALA A 55 -6.49 20.39 -12.07
C ALA A 55 -7.19 19.85 -10.82
N VAL A 56 -7.66 18.60 -10.85
CA VAL A 56 -8.25 17.93 -9.67
C VAL A 56 -7.19 17.72 -8.60
N TYR A 57 -6.01 17.23 -8.99
CA TYR A 57 -4.89 17.04 -8.07
C TYR A 57 -4.47 18.35 -7.41
N GLY A 58 -4.36 19.43 -8.19
CA GLY A 58 -4.08 20.77 -7.66
C GLY A 58 -5.14 21.25 -6.66
N ARG A 59 -6.42 21.02 -6.94
CA ARG A 59 -7.50 21.31 -5.97
C ARG A 59 -7.37 20.49 -4.70
N PHE A 60 -7.06 19.21 -4.80
CA PHE A 60 -6.84 18.35 -3.63
C PHE A 60 -5.65 18.82 -2.81
N LYS A 61 -4.54 19.23 -3.44
CA LYS A 61 -3.38 19.80 -2.73
C LYS A 61 -3.76 21.03 -1.92
N THR A 62 -4.52 21.96 -2.52
CA THR A 62 -5.02 23.16 -1.81
C THR A 62 -5.95 22.76 -0.68
N PHE A 63 -6.91 21.87 -0.95
CA PHE A 63 -7.84 21.35 0.05
C PHE A 63 -7.09 20.79 1.25
N LEU A 64 -6.13 19.88 1.03
CA LEU A 64 -5.34 19.23 2.07
C LEU A 64 -4.55 20.23 2.91
N ARG A 65 -3.97 21.26 2.27
CA ARG A 65 -3.23 22.34 2.96
C ARG A 65 -4.12 23.19 3.85
N GLU A 66 -5.36 23.40 3.47
CA GLU A 66 -6.33 24.24 4.19
C GLU A 66 -7.08 23.48 5.29
N ARG A 67 -6.86 22.17 5.44
CA ARG A 67 -7.50 21.37 6.48
C ARG A 67 -6.97 21.71 7.86
N GLU A 68 -7.88 22.04 8.76
CA GLU A 68 -7.59 22.51 10.12
C GLU A 68 -6.71 21.58 10.95
N ASN A 69 -6.87 20.26 10.82
CA ASN A 69 -6.16 19.28 11.66
C ASN A 69 -5.10 18.47 10.92
N PHE A 70 -4.86 18.72 9.63
CA PHE A 70 -3.94 17.88 8.86
C PHE A 70 -2.49 18.03 9.34
N GLU A 71 -2.08 19.23 9.74
CA GLU A 71 -0.73 19.48 10.27
C GLU A 71 -0.43 18.64 11.52
N LYS A 72 -1.42 18.41 12.39
CA LYS A 72 -1.26 17.55 13.58
C LYS A 72 -0.96 16.10 13.23
N TYR A 73 -1.59 15.58 12.17
CA TYR A 73 -1.31 14.22 11.71
C TYR A 73 0.08 14.10 11.09
N LEU A 74 0.65 15.18 10.54
CA LEU A 74 2.05 15.19 10.09
C LEU A 74 3.02 15.23 11.27
N GLU A 75 2.71 16.06 12.28
CA GLU A 75 3.51 16.17 13.51
C GLU A 75 3.62 14.84 14.28
N ASP A 76 2.56 14.01 14.29
CA ASP A 76 2.57 12.66 14.87
C ASP A 76 3.67 11.74 14.29
N TYR A 77 4.21 12.07 13.10
CA TYR A 77 5.26 11.35 12.40
C TYR A 77 6.53 12.20 12.16
N ASP A 78 6.71 13.30 12.90
CA ASP A 78 7.84 14.24 12.70
C ASP A 78 7.94 14.80 11.26
N LEU A 79 6.82 14.86 10.54
CA LEU A 79 6.74 15.39 9.18
C LEU A 79 6.32 16.87 9.20
N ALA A 80 6.81 17.61 8.21
CA ALA A 80 6.38 18.98 7.94
C ALA A 80 5.81 19.09 6.52
N TRP A 81 4.77 19.90 6.35
CA TRP A 81 4.20 20.15 5.04
C TRP A 81 5.26 20.71 4.07
N SER A 82 5.37 20.10 2.89
CA SER A 82 6.11 20.66 1.77
C SER A 82 5.52 20.21 0.44
N ASP A 83 5.65 21.03 -0.60
CA ASP A 83 5.22 20.65 -1.95
C ASP A 83 5.96 19.41 -2.47
N SER A 84 7.22 19.22 -2.05
CA SER A 84 8.01 18.04 -2.39
C SER A 84 7.43 16.78 -1.76
N LEU A 85 7.09 16.82 -0.46
CA LEU A 85 6.48 15.68 0.25
C LEU A 85 5.18 15.26 -0.42
N VAL A 86 4.31 16.22 -0.71
CA VAL A 86 3.02 15.95 -1.36
C VAL A 86 3.22 15.40 -2.77
N SER A 87 4.15 15.97 -3.54
CA SER A 87 4.42 15.51 -4.92
C SER A 87 5.10 14.15 -4.97
N ALA A 88 5.91 13.78 -3.97
CA ALA A 88 6.49 12.45 -3.86
C ALA A 88 5.43 11.36 -3.62
N ASN A 89 4.27 11.73 -3.07
CA ASN A 89 3.15 10.82 -2.80
C ASN A 89 2.01 10.96 -3.82
N ARG A 90 2.29 11.51 -5.00
CA ARG A 90 1.28 11.82 -6.02
C ARG A 90 0.45 10.58 -6.41
N ASP A 91 1.10 9.46 -6.69
CA ASP A 91 0.42 8.25 -7.15
C ASP A 91 -0.56 7.70 -6.11
N PHE A 92 -0.16 7.73 -4.83
CA PHE A 92 -1.04 7.39 -3.71
C PHE A 92 -2.26 8.33 -3.65
N LEU A 93 -2.02 9.63 -3.72
CA LEU A 93 -3.08 10.64 -3.65
C LEU A 93 -4.05 10.53 -4.83
N GLU A 94 -3.57 10.36 -6.06
CA GLU A 94 -4.43 10.21 -7.23
C GLU A 94 -5.30 8.96 -7.16
N ARG A 95 -4.72 7.81 -6.77
CA ARG A 95 -5.48 6.58 -6.54
C ARG A 95 -6.50 6.75 -5.43
N GLY A 96 -6.13 7.39 -4.32
CA GLY A 96 -7.01 7.64 -3.18
C GLY A 96 -8.20 8.55 -3.54
N ILE A 97 -7.97 9.62 -4.31
CA ILE A 97 -9.03 10.50 -4.80
C ILE A 97 -9.98 9.70 -5.70
N ARG A 98 -9.44 8.94 -6.66
CA ARG A 98 -10.25 8.11 -7.56
C ARG A 98 -11.04 7.05 -6.79
N ARG A 99 -10.44 6.42 -5.79
CA ARG A 99 -11.07 5.43 -4.91
C ARG A 99 -12.30 6.02 -4.22
N GLU A 100 -12.17 7.18 -3.60
CA GLU A 100 -13.26 7.78 -2.83
C GLU A 100 -14.32 8.42 -3.72
N VAL A 101 -13.96 8.94 -4.90
CA VAL A 101 -14.93 9.37 -5.91
C VAL A 101 -15.71 8.16 -6.44
N ALA A 102 -15.03 7.06 -6.79
CA ALA A 102 -15.66 5.82 -7.22
C ALA A 102 -16.59 5.27 -6.13
N ARG A 103 -16.18 5.31 -4.85
CA ARG A 103 -17.03 4.96 -3.71
C ARG A 103 -18.32 5.76 -3.70
N ARG A 104 -18.21 7.08 -3.91
CA ARG A 104 -19.33 8.02 -3.82
C ARG A 104 -20.32 7.90 -4.98
N VAL A 105 -19.82 7.52 -6.17
CA VAL A 105 -20.61 7.43 -7.42
C VAL A 105 -21.16 6.03 -7.65
N ALA A 106 -20.36 4.99 -7.42
CA ALA A 106 -20.66 3.59 -7.80
C ALA A 106 -20.59 2.60 -6.63
N GLY A 107 -20.26 3.06 -5.42
CA GLY A 107 -20.30 2.27 -4.20
C GLY A 107 -19.01 1.51 -3.89
N PRO A 108 -19.03 0.67 -2.84
CA PRO A 108 -17.82 0.10 -2.25
C PRO A 108 -17.08 -0.89 -3.17
N VAL A 109 -17.78 -1.57 -4.08
CA VAL A 109 -17.14 -2.51 -5.02
C VAL A 109 -16.23 -1.77 -6.00
N ALA A 110 -16.70 -0.65 -6.57
CA ALA A 110 -15.90 0.18 -7.45
C ALA A 110 -14.69 0.77 -6.71
N ALA A 111 -14.88 1.22 -5.47
CA ALA A 111 -13.80 1.70 -4.63
C ALA A 111 -12.75 0.59 -4.36
N TYR A 112 -13.20 -0.64 -4.10
CA TYR A 112 -12.31 -1.77 -3.87
C TYR A 112 -11.50 -2.11 -5.13
N GLN A 113 -12.12 -2.10 -6.31
CA GLN A 113 -11.42 -2.29 -7.58
C GLN A 113 -10.29 -1.28 -7.76
N VAL A 114 -10.51 -0.01 -7.42
CA VAL A 114 -9.46 1.02 -7.47
C VAL A 114 -8.35 0.75 -6.44
N ALA A 115 -8.72 0.32 -5.22
CA ALA A 115 -7.77 0.12 -4.13
C ALA A 115 -6.77 -1.02 -4.42
N ILE A 116 -7.24 -2.12 -5.00
CA ILE A 116 -6.41 -3.29 -5.30
C ILE A 116 -5.47 -3.09 -6.50
N GLU A 117 -5.60 -2.00 -7.26
CA GLU A 117 -4.70 -1.73 -8.39
C GLU A 117 -3.23 -1.55 -7.96
N ALA A 118 -2.99 -1.19 -6.70
CA ALA A 118 -1.64 -1.08 -6.13
C ALA A 118 -1.29 -2.27 -5.22
N ASP A 119 -2.09 -3.34 -5.23
CA ASP A 119 -1.84 -4.51 -4.39
C ASP A 119 -0.70 -5.35 -4.99
N VAL A 120 0.48 -5.27 -4.37
CA VAL A 120 1.68 -6.01 -4.76
C VAL A 120 1.41 -7.52 -4.75
N GLN A 121 0.70 -8.04 -3.75
CA GLN A 121 0.44 -9.47 -3.65
C GLN A 121 -0.49 -9.97 -4.76
N LEU A 122 -1.47 -9.16 -5.15
CA LEU A 122 -2.33 -9.48 -6.29
C LEU A 122 -1.50 -9.57 -7.58
N HIS A 123 -0.65 -8.58 -7.85
CA HIS A 123 0.17 -8.56 -9.06
C HIS A 123 1.19 -9.71 -9.09
N GLU A 124 1.88 -9.96 -7.98
CA GLU A 124 2.80 -11.10 -7.86
C GLU A 124 2.08 -12.45 -8.01
N ALA A 125 0.88 -12.60 -7.44
CA ALA A 125 0.07 -13.80 -7.64
C ALA A 125 -0.31 -14.00 -9.11
N LEU A 126 -0.68 -12.93 -9.83
CA LEU A 126 -0.96 -13.00 -11.27
C LEU A 126 0.30 -13.42 -12.06
N LEU A 127 1.46 -12.87 -11.73
CA LEU A 127 2.74 -13.26 -12.35
C LEU A 127 3.09 -14.74 -12.09
N LEU A 128 2.80 -15.25 -10.88
CA LEU A 128 2.97 -16.67 -10.56
C LEU A 128 2.06 -17.55 -11.41
N PHE A 129 0.79 -17.17 -11.61
CA PHE A 129 -0.13 -17.91 -12.46
C PHE A 129 0.27 -17.89 -13.93
N GLU A 130 0.85 -16.78 -14.42
CA GLU A 130 1.40 -16.71 -15.77
C GLU A 130 2.64 -17.61 -15.93
N LYS A 131 3.53 -17.60 -14.93
CA LYS A 131 4.78 -18.37 -14.94
C LYS A 131 4.53 -19.88 -14.74
N TYR A 132 3.56 -20.24 -13.91
CA TYR A 132 3.21 -21.61 -13.54
C TYR A 132 1.71 -21.84 -13.80
N PRO A 133 1.32 -22.14 -15.06
CA PRO A 133 -0.08 -22.13 -15.49
C PRO A 133 -0.93 -23.30 -14.97
N THR A 134 -0.35 -24.24 -14.21
CA THR A 134 -1.06 -25.39 -13.63
C THR A 134 -0.82 -25.49 -12.14
N LEU A 135 -1.77 -26.10 -11.42
CA LEU A 135 -1.66 -26.33 -9.98
C LEU A 135 -0.39 -27.12 -9.63
N ASP A 136 -0.06 -28.16 -10.40
CA ASP A 136 1.13 -28.99 -10.15
C ASP A 136 2.42 -28.17 -10.24
N LEU A 137 2.53 -27.29 -11.25
CA LEU A 137 3.70 -26.42 -11.41
C LEU A 137 3.79 -25.36 -10.31
N LEU A 138 2.65 -24.83 -9.85
CA LEU A 138 2.61 -23.90 -8.71
C LEU A 138 3.06 -24.57 -7.42
N LEU A 139 2.58 -25.79 -7.15
CA LEU A 139 2.97 -26.56 -5.96
C LEU A 139 4.46 -26.94 -5.99
N GLU A 140 4.98 -27.29 -7.17
CA GLU A 140 6.42 -27.55 -7.35
C GLU A 140 7.25 -26.28 -7.08
N ALA A 141 6.84 -25.13 -7.65
CA ALA A 141 7.50 -23.85 -7.43
C ALA A 141 7.48 -23.43 -5.95
N ALA A 142 6.35 -23.61 -5.27
CA ALA A 142 6.21 -23.33 -3.85
C ALA A 142 7.12 -24.24 -2.98
N SER A 143 7.24 -25.52 -3.33
CA SER A 143 8.17 -26.44 -2.66
C SER A 143 9.63 -25.98 -2.82
N GLN A 144 10.02 -25.55 -4.03
CA GLN A 144 11.36 -25.05 -4.30
C GLN A 144 11.66 -23.77 -3.51
N TRP A 145 10.71 -22.84 -3.46
CA TRP A 145 10.81 -21.60 -2.68
C TRP A 145 11.07 -21.91 -1.20
N ASN A 146 10.25 -22.77 -0.60
CA ASN A 146 10.40 -23.17 0.80
C ASN A 146 11.77 -23.80 1.08
N GLU A 147 12.27 -24.66 0.20
CA GLU A 147 13.61 -25.24 0.35
C GLU A 147 14.73 -24.19 0.28
N GLU A 148 14.58 -23.17 -0.58
CA GLU A 148 15.54 -22.07 -0.69
C GLU A 148 15.52 -21.17 0.56
N GLN A 149 14.34 -20.79 1.05
CA GLN A 149 14.20 -20.00 2.27
C GLN A 149 14.78 -20.72 3.49
N MET A 150 14.53 -22.02 3.63
CA MET A 150 15.14 -22.83 4.70
C MET A 150 16.67 -22.88 4.62
N LYS A 151 17.25 -22.87 3.41
CA LYS A 151 18.71 -22.81 3.23
C LYS A 151 19.27 -21.43 3.62
N LEU A 152 18.57 -20.34 3.26
CA LEU A 152 18.97 -18.98 3.63
C LEU A 152 18.95 -18.79 5.14
N LEU A 153 17.84 -19.15 5.80
CA LEU A 153 17.70 -19.08 7.26
C LEU A 153 18.79 -19.89 7.98
N ALA A 154 19.10 -21.10 7.49
CA ALA A 154 20.17 -21.92 8.05
C ALA A 154 21.58 -21.32 7.84
N ALA A 155 21.77 -20.51 6.80
CA ALA A 155 23.03 -19.81 6.54
C ALA A 155 23.17 -18.56 7.41
N GLU A 156 22.09 -17.79 7.58
CA GLU A 156 22.04 -16.62 8.46
C GLU A 156 22.32 -17.00 9.92
N ALA A 157 21.64 -18.04 10.43
CA ALA A 157 21.86 -18.54 11.79
C ALA A 157 23.33 -18.94 12.04
N LYS A 158 23.98 -19.58 11.06
CA LYS A 158 25.41 -19.91 11.15
C LYS A 158 26.30 -18.67 11.10
N GLY A 159 25.92 -17.65 10.34
CA GLY A 159 26.65 -16.38 10.26
C GLY A 159 26.61 -15.61 11.58
N GLU A 160 25.45 -15.57 12.24
CA GLU A 160 25.25 -14.95 13.55
C GLU A 160 26.05 -15.67 14.66
N GLU A 161 26.03 -17.02 14.69
CA GLU A 161 26.83 -17.81 15.64
C GLU A 161 28.35 -17.54 15.50
N ILE A 162 28.84 -17.32 14.28
CA ILE A 162 30.26 -17.01 14.02
C ILE A 162 30.61 -15.57 14.45
N GLN A 163 29.70 -14.61 14.29
CA GLN A 163 29.90 -13.23 14.74
C GLN A 163 29.86 -13.10 16.27
N GLU A 164 28.96 -13.79 16.96
CA GLU A 164 28.92 -13.81 18.44
C GLU A 164 30.17 -14.48 19.04
N ALA A 165 30.68 -15.55 18.42
CA ALA A 165 31.92 -16.20 18.84
C ALA A 165 33.16 -15.32 18.62
N GLY A 166 33.15 -14.46 17.60
CA GLY A 166 34.23 -13.51 17.30
C GLY A 166 34.25 -12.26 18.17
N ALA A 167 33.10 -11.82 18.68
CA ALA A 167 32.97 -10.64 19.55
C ALA A 167 33.33 -10.91 21.03
N SER A 168 33.56 -12.17 21.41
CA SER A 168 33.89 -12.60 22.78
C SER A 168 35.40 -12.80 23.05
N ASN A 169 36.29 -12.35 22.15
CA ASN A 169 37.75 -12.42 22.30
C ASN A 169 38.41 -11.04 22.37
#